data_AF-A0A957S1U0-F1
#
_entry.id   AF-A0A957S1U0-F1
#
_cell.length_a   1.000
_cell.length_b   1.000
_cell.length_c   1.000
_cell.angle_alpha   90.00
_cell.angle_beta   90.00
_cell.angle_gamma   90.00
#
_symmetry.space_group_name_H-M   'P 1'
#
loop_
_entity.id
_entity.type
_entity.pdbx_description
1 polymer ?
#
loop_
_entity_poly.entity_id
_entity_poly.type
_entity_poly.pdbx_seq_one_letter_code
_entity_poly.pdbx_strand_id
1 'polypeptide(L)'
;MLDTESGPAFIDGAIYRFTRTDNLRFYRAARTKSGIDFIYPIQVGGTRIADESAQGRRYVIIYLTTKWGKLAAWGYWLDPKEAFKQSYVTDATPADLELVASTLAELPDAAGELDNVLNRDEIELDMEIWGVI
;
A
#
# COMPACT_ATOMS: atom_id res chain seq x y z
N MET A 1 -20.85 12.77 -19.97
CA MET A 1 -20.52 13.92 -19.11
C MET A 1 -19.76 13.32 -17.94
N LEU A 2 -18.45 13.54 -17.88
CA LEU A 2 -17.57 12.92 -16.88
C LEU A 2 -17.45 13.92 -15.73
N ASP A 3 -18.08 13.62 -14.60
CA ASP A 3 -17.91 14.40 -13.38
C ASP A 3 -16.47 14.22 -12.89
N THR A 4 -15.70 15.27 -13.10
CA THR A 4 -14.36 15.51 -12.58
C THR A 4 -14.47 16.04 -11.15
N GLU A 5 -14.79 15.19 -10.18
CA GLU A 5 -14.53 15.49 -8.76
C GLU A 5 -14.01 14.23 -8.05
N SER A 6 -12.78 13.89 -8.38
CA SER A 6 -11.94 13.08 -7.49
C SER A 6 -10.57 13.75 -7.55
N GLY A 7 -10.27 14.59 -6.55
CA GLY A 7 -8.91 15.10 -6.36
C GLY A 7 -7.91 13.93 -6.26
N PRO A 8 -6.60 14.20 -6.35
CA PRO A 8 -5.58 13.17 -6.14
C PRO A 8 -5.89 12.43 -4.82
N ALA A 9 -6.06 11.11 -4.87
CA ALA A 9 -6.28 10.33 -3.65
C ALA A 9 -5.03 10.36 -2.76
N PHE A 10 -3.86 10.60 -3.36
CA PHE A 10 -2.57 10.71 -2.70
C PHE A 10 -1.80 11.95 -3.14
N ILE A 11 -0.93 12.44 -2.26
CA ILE A 11 0.10 13.44 -2.59
C ILE A 11 1.22 12.70 -3.30
N ASP A 12 1.54 13.10 -4.53
CA ASP A 12 2.57 12.43 -5.34
C ASP A 12 3.93 12.43 -4.63
N GLY A 13 4.56 11.26 -4.56
CA GLY A 13 5.84 11.06 -3.90
C GLY A 13 5.81 10.99 -2.37
N ALA A 14 4.68 11.28 -1.73
CA ALA A 14 4.52 11.23 -0.28
C ALA A 14 4.52 9.79 0.26
N ILE A 15 4.75 9.66 1.56
CA ILE A 15 4.95 8.39 2.25
C ILE A 15 3.83 8.17 3.23
N TYR A 16 3.21 7.00 3.10
CA TYR A 16 2.04 6.57 3.84
C TYR A 16 2.32 5.27 4.60
N ARG A 17 1.52 5.01 5.61
CA ARG A 17 1.47 3.73 6.34
C ARG A 17 0.02 3.34 6.56
N PHE A 18 -0.31 2.06 6.48
CA PHE A 18 -1.61 1.58 6.92
C PHE A 18 -1.73 1.69 8.44
N THR A 19 -2.80 2.31 8.92
CA THR A 19 -3.10 2.45 10.35
C THR A 19 -3.66 1.17 10.98
N ARG A 20 -4.08 0.24 10.10
CA ARG A 20 -4.82 -0.99 10.36
C ARG A 20 -3.94 -2.25 10.32
N THR A 21 -2.65 -2.15 10.57
CA THR A 21 -1.72 -3.29 10.52
C THR A 21 -0.61 -3.17 11.54
N ASP A 22 -0.23 -4.30 12.14
CA ASP A 22 0.89 -4.40 13.09
C ASP A 22 2.25 -4.38 12.39
N ASN A 23 2.26 -4.54 11.06
CA ASN A 23 3.49 -4.50 10.28
C ASN A 23 3.90 -3.06 9.99
N LEU A 24 5.05 -2.64 10.53
CA LEU A 24 5.65 -1.35 10.21
C LEU A 24 6.16 -1.34 8.76
N ARG A 25 5.28 -1.04 7.80
CA ARG A 25 5.59 -0.92 6.38
C ARG A 25 5.23 0.46 5.84
N PHE A 26 6.18 1.06 5.13
CA PHE A 26 6.01 2.34 4.48
C PHE A 26 5.72 2.16 3.00
N TYR A 27 4.84 3.00 2.48
CA TYR A 27 4.42 2.99 1.09
C TYR A 27 4.59 4.37 0.48
N ARG A 28 5.13 4.43 -0.72
CA ARG A 28 5.26 5.68 -1.47
C ARG A 28 4.12 5.80 -2.46
N ALA A 29 3.49 6.96 -2.49
CA ALA A 29 2.50 7.32 -3.49
C ALA A 29 3.16 7.67 -4.82
N ALA A 30 2.51 7.23 -5.90
CA ALA A 30 2.86 7.55 -7.26
C ALA A 30 1.61 7.49 -8.15
N ARG A 31 1.76 7.97 -9.37
CA ARG A 31 0.71 7.97 -10.39
C ARG A 31 1.17 7.26 -11.65
N THR A 32 0.33 6.38 -12.20
CA THR A 32 0.61 5.75 -13.50
C THR A 32 0.54 6.77 -14.63
N LYS A 33 1.11 6.45 -15.81
CA LYS A 33 0.96 7.30 -17.01
C LYS A 33 -0.50 7.50 -17.43
N SER A 34 -1.39 6.57 -17.09
CA SER A 34 -2.83 6.65 -17.35
C SER A 34 -3.60 7.42 -16.27
N GLY A 35 -2.92 7.97 -15.25
CA GLY A 35 -3.53 8.80 -14.22
C GLY A 35 -4.09 8.04 -13.01
N ILE A 36 -3.75 6.76 -12.84
CA ILE A 36 -4.22 5.97 -11.70
C ILE A 36 -3.27 6.19 -10.52
N ASP A 37 -3.81 6.64 -9.39
CA ASP A 37 -3.08 6.77 -8.14
C ASP A 37 -2.83 5.39 -7.52
N PHE A 38 -1.60 5.16 -7.06
CA PHE A 38 -1.22 3.93 -6.39
C PHE A 38 -0.17 4.19 -5.31
N ILE A 39 -0.07 3.27 -4.36
CA ILE A 39 1.00 3.22 -3.37
C ILE A 39 1.78 1.90 -3.51
N TYR A 40 3.09 1.95 -3.30
CA TYR A 40 3.96 0.78 -3.37
C TYR A 40 4.96 0.76 -2.20
N PRO A 41 5.34 -0.41 -1.69
CA PRO A 41 6.17 -0.51 -0.51
C PRO A 41 7.58 0.00 -0.78
N ILE A 42 8.17 0.67 0.20
CA ILE A 42 9.54 1.20 0.16
C ILE A 42 10.35 0.73 1.37
N GLN A 43 11.66 0.62 1.20
CA GLN A 43 12.58 0.29 2.28
C GLN A 43 12.99 1.58 2.98
N VAL A 44 12.71 1.63 4.28
CA VAL A 44 13.15 2.70 5.18
C VAL A 44 13.85 2.01 6.35
N GLY A 45 15.08 2.40 6.69
CA GLY A 45 15.78 1.86 7.87
C GLY A 45 15.97 0.34 7.91
N GLY A 46 15.96 -0.37 6.77
CA GLY A 46 16.10 -1.83 6.72
C GLY A 46 14.78 -2.62 6.69
N THR A 47 13.62 -1.96 6.67
CA THR A 47 12.31 -2.62 6.54
C THR A 47 12.22 -3.46 5.27
N ARG A 48 11.66 -4.68 5.40
CA ARG A 48 11.48 -5.60 4.28
C ARG A 48 10.32 -5.15 3.38
N ILE A 49 10.64 -4.89 2.11
CA ILE A 49 9.65 -4.55 1.07
C ILE A 49 8.91 -5.80 0.58
N ALA A 50 9.63 -6.93 0.49
CA ALA A 50 9.11 -8.17 -0.06
C ALA A 50 8.57 -9.08 1.04
N ASP A 51 7.38 -9.62 0.79
CA ASP A 51 6.82 -10.72 1.56
C ASP A 51 7.21 -12.06 0.93
N GLU A 52 6.95 -13.12 1.68
CA GLU A 52 7.20 -14.49 1.26
C GLU A 52 5.89 -15.28 1.29
N SER A 53 5.60 -16.00 0.20
CA SER A 53 4.41 -16.85 0.13
C SER A 53 4.63 -18.11 0.96
N ALA A 54 3.55 -18.86 1.23
CA ALA A 54 3.64 -20.16 1.88
C ALA A 54 4.57 -21.16 1.17
N GLN A 55 4.92 -20.92 -0.10
CA GLN A 55 5.84 -21.76 -0.90
C GLN A 55 7.27 -21.20 -0.93
N GLY A 56 7.59 -20.18 -0.14
CA GLY A 56 8.91 -19.54 -0.11
C GLY A 56 9.17 -18.56 -1.25
N ARG A 57 8.16 -18.24 -2.06
CA ARG A 57 8.32 -17.30 -3.19
C ARG A 57 8.18 -15.87 -2.71
N ARG A 58 9.13 -15.02 -3.07
CA ARG A 58 9.11 -13.59 -2.71
C ARG A 58 8.21 -12.79 -3.64
N TYR A 59 7.43 -11.89 -3.06
CA TYR A 59 6.56 -10.98 -3.80
C TYR A 59 6.47 -9.60 -3.16
N VAL A 60 5.96 -8.63 -3.92
CA VAL A 60 5.58 -7.30 -3.43
C VAL A 60 4.13 -7.03 -3.80
N ILE A 61 3.40 -6.37 -2.89
CA ILE A 61 2.03 -5.91 -3.14
C ILE A 61 2.07 -4.40 -3.40
N ILE A 62 1.34 -3.96 -4.43
CA ILE A 62 1.01 -2.55 -4.67
C ILE A 62 -0.49 -2.36 -4.50
N TYR A 63 -0.90 -1.17 -4.07
CA TYR A 63 -2.32 -0.84 -3.89
C TYR A 63 -2.70 0.27 -4.85
N LEU A 64 -3.72 0.04 -5.67
CA LEU A 64 -4.24 1.01 -6.62
C LEU A 64 -5.58 1.56 -6.13
N THR A 65 -5.80 2.86 -6.26
CA THR A 65 -7.11 3.44 -5.95
C THR A 65 -8.12 3.04 -7.02
N THR A 66 -9.21 2.40 -6.61
CA THR A 66 -10.31 2.06 -7.50
C THR A 66 -11.27 3.24 -7.65
N LYS A 67 -12.09 3.22 -8.71
CA LYS A 67 -13.17 4.20 -8.92
C LYS A 67 -14.25 4.23 -7.81
N TRP A 68 -14.26 3.24 -6.93
CA TRP A 68 -15.22 3.12 -5.83
C TRP A 68 -14.65 3.61 -4.48
N GLY A 69 -13.43 4.18 -4.48
CA GLY A 69 -12.78 4.67 -3.26
C GLY A 69 -12.14 3.56 -2.40
N LYS A 70 -12.18 2.29 -2.84
CA LYS A 70 -11.45 1.17 -2.24
C LYS A 70 -10.07 1.00 -2.87
N LEU A 71 -9.17 0.31 -2.19
CA LEU A 71 -7.86 -0.07 -2.70
C LEU A 71 -7.89 -1.45 -3.33
N ALA A 72 -7.31 -1.59 -4.51
CA ALA A 72 -7.07 -2.89 -5.15
C ALA A 72 -5.62 -3.32 -4.89
N ALA A 73 -5.44 -4.44 -4.20
CA ALA A 73 -4.16 -5.12 -4.03
C ALA A 73 -3.80 -5.86 -5.32
N TRP A 74 -2.67 -5.50 -5.91
CA TRP A 74 -2.01 -6.23 -6.99
C TRP A 74 -0.56 -6.48 -6.61
N GLY A 75 0.21 -7.22 -7.40
CA GLY A 75 1.57 -7.53 -7.00
C GLY A 75 2.46 -8.10 -8.09
N TYR A 76 3.70 -8.32 -7.70
CA TYR A 76 4.73 -8.93 -8.55
C TYR A 76 5.50 -9.98 -7.75
N TRP A 77 5.66 -11.16 -8.33
CA TRP A 77 6.71 -12.10 -7.94
C TRP A 77 8.07 -11.50 -8.27
N LEU A 78 9.04 -11.71 -7.38
CA LEU A 78 10.40 -11.23 -7.58
C LEU A 78 11.31 -12.29 -8.23
N ASP A 79 10.92 -13.56 -8.16
CA ASP A 79 11.68 -14.69 -8.69
C ASP A 79 10.77 -15.85 -9.18
N PRO A 80 10.65 -16.09 -10.51
CA PRO A 80 10.99 -15.13 -11.56
C PRO A 80 10.14 -13.85 -11.45
N LYS A 81 10.60 -12.77 -12.08
CA LYS A 81 9.85 -11.50 -12.11
C LYS A 81 8.59 -11.65 -12.96
N GLU A 82 7.44 -11.72 -12.30
CA GLU A 82 6.15 -11.96 -12.95
C GLU A 82 5.04 -11.20 -12.23
N ALA A 83 4.18 -10.53 -12.98
CA ALA A 83 3.01 -9.86 -12.40
C ALA A 83 1.99 -10.87 -11.88
N PHE A 84 1.24 -10.51 -10.84
CA PHE A 84 0.11 -11.31 -10.39
C PHE A 84 -0.97 -11.35 -11.47
N LYS A 85 -1.56 -12.53 -11.67
CA LYS A 85 -2.61 -12.74 -12.68
C LYS A 85 -3.89 -11.99 -12.37
N GLN A 86 -4.15 -11.75 -11.09
CA GLN A 86 -5.36 -11.13 -10.58
C GLN A 86 -5.00 -10.04 -9.57
N SER A 87 -5.88 -9.05 -9.47
CA SER A 87 -5.89 -8.04 -8.42
C SER A 87 -7.13 -8.25 -7.56
N TYR A 88 -7.04 -7.92 -6.28
CA TYR A 88 -8.10 -8.12 -5.30
C TYR A 88 -8.52 -6.78 -4.74
N VAL A 89 -9.82 -6.48 -4.71
CA VAL A 89 -10.31 -5.27 -4.06
C VAL A 89 -10.35 -5.56 -2.56
N THR A 90 -9.64 -4.76 -1.79
CA THR A 90 -9.65 -4.87 -0.33
C THR A 90 -10.72 -3.95 0.23
N ASP A 91 -11.12 -4.17 1.48
CA ASP A 91 -11.98 -3.23 2.19
C ASP A 91 -11.24 -1.97 2.67
N ALA A 92 -9.92 -1.90 2.44
CA ALA A 92 -9.15 -0.70 2.74
C ALA A 92 -9.45 0.43 1.75
N THR A 93 -9.40 1.63 2.27
CA THR A 93 -9.61 2.90 1.58
C THR A 93 -8.40 3.81 1.79
N PRO A 94 -8.27 4.91 1.03
CA PRO A 94 -7.27 5.93 1.31
C PRO A 94 -7.34 6.50 2.74
N ALA A 95 -8.50 6.45 3.41
CA ALA A 95 -8.65 6.92 4.79
C ALA A 95 -7.97 6.00 5.82
N ASP A 96 -7.70 4.75 5.46
CA ASP A 96 -6.95 3.81 6.32
C ASP A 96 -5.43 4.06 6.27
N LEU A 97 -4.98 4.98 5.41
CA LEU A 97 -3.60 5.40 5.27
C LEU A 97 -3.33 6.68 6.06
N GLU A 98 -2.26 6.66 6.83
CA GLU A 98 -1.71 7.81 7.52
C GLU A 98 -0.55 8.39 6.70
N LEU A 99 -0.60 9.69 6.42
CA LEU A 99 0.52 10.43 5.84
C LEU A 99 1.64 10.53 6.90
N VAL A 100 2.77 9.88 6.62
CA VAL A 100 3.95 9.88 7.50
C VAL A 100 4.89 11.03 7.16
N ALA A 101 5.14 11.27 5.88
CA ALA A 101 6.02 12.33 5.40
C ALA A 101 5.65 12.75 3.98
N SER A 102 5.82 14.04 3.64
CA SER A 102 5.55 14.53 2.28
C SER A 102 6.64 14.11 1.29
N THR A 103 7.86 13.90 1.80
CA THR A 103 9.00 13.43 1.01
C THR A 103 9.83 12.41 1.78
N LEU A 104 10.65 11.64 1.07
CA LEU A 104 11.58 10.67 1.68
C LEU A 104 12.64 11.34 2.57
N ALA A 105 13.03 12.58 2.27
CA ALA A 105 14.00 13.34 3.06
C ALA A 105 13.41 13.87 4.39
N GLU A 106 12.09 13.99 4.46
CA GLU A 106 11.35 14.42 5.66
C GLU A 106 11.01 13.27 6.60
N LEU A 107 11.24 12.02 6.18
CA LEU A 107 11.06 10.89 7.09
C LEU A 107 12.03 11.07 8.27
N PRO A 108 11.53 11.12 9.52
CA PRO A 108 12.42 11.17 10.67
C PRO A 108 13.37 9.96 10.62
N ASP A 109 14.65 10.17 10.99
CA ASP A 109 15.65 9.12 11.15
C ASP A 109 15.17 8.11 12.21
N ALA A 110 14.31 7.17 11.81
CA ALA A 110 13.63 6.15 12.61
C ALA A 110 13.83 6.30 14.13
N ALA A 111 13.29 7.38 14.69
CA ALA A 111 13.53 7.75 16.07
C ALA A 111 12.43 7.14 16.93
N GLY A 112 12.80 6.16 17.75
CA GLY A 112 12.32 5.99 19.13
C GLY A 112 10.86 5.61 19.41
N GLU A 113 9.89 5.79 18.51
CA GLU A 113 8.45 5.68 18.83
C GLU A 113 7.74 4.52 18.11
N LEU A 114 8.37 3.34 18.08
CA LEU A 114 7.67 2.07 17.83
C LEU A 114 6.63 1.74 18.93
N ASP A 115 6.59 2.52 20.02
CA ASP A 115 5.79 2.28 21.23
C ASP A 115 4.27 2.51 21.06
N ASN A 116 3.84 3.24 20.02
CA ASN A 116 2.41 3.47 19.76
C ASN A 116 1.77 2.47 18.78
N VAL A 117 2.57 1.77 17.97
CA VAL A 117 2.05 0.78 17.00
C VAL A 117 1.74 -0.56 17.68
N LEU A 118 2.48 -0.91 18.74
CA LEU A 118 2.31 -2.15 19.48
C LEU A 118 1.08 -2.16 20.43
N ASN A 119 0.35 -1.04 20.52
CA ASN A 119 -0.79 -0.87 21.44
C ASN A 119 -2.15 -0.75 20.73
N ARG A 120 -2.26 -1.16 19.46
CA ARG A 120 -3.55 -1.21 18.75
C ARG A 120 -3.98 -2.65 18.61
N ASP A 121 -5.11 -2.98 19.24
CA ASP A 121 -5.78 -4.26 19.12
C ASP A 121 -6.09 -4.59 17.65
N GLU A 122 -5.93 -5.88 17.36
CA GLU A 122 -6.01 -6.59 16.08
C GLU A 122 -6.86 -5.91 14.99
N ILE A 123 -6.26 -5.75 13.81
CA ILE A 123 -7.00 -5.31 12.64
C ILE A 123 -6.72 -6.24 11.45
N GLU A 124 -7.71 -7.07 11.16
CA GLU A 124 -7.75 -7.91 9.97
C GLU A 124 -8.18 -7.09 8.73
N LEU A 125 -7.48 -7.30 7.62
CA LEU A 125 -7.81 -6.71 6.33
C LEU A 125 -8.68 -7.70 5.56
N ASP A 126 -10.00 -7.53 5.64
CA ASP A 126 -10.92 -8.33 4.85
C ASP A 126 -10.70 -8.06 3.36
N MET A 127 -10.39 -9.14 2.63
CA MET A 127 -10.17 -9.13 1.19
C MET A 127 -11.37 -9.75 0.50
N GLU A 128 -12.08 -8.96 -0.30
CA GLU A 128 -13.17 -9.47 -1.13
C GLU A 128 -12.62 -9.87 -2.51
N ILE A 129 -12.81 -11.13 -2.89
CA ILE A 129 -12.33 -11.64 -4.19
C ILE A 129 -13.29 -11.18 -5.28
N TRP A 130 -12.89 -10.17 -6.04
CA TRP A 130 -13.61 -9.72 -7.23
C TRP A 130 -12.91 -10.22 -8.50
N GLY A 131 -13.29 -11.42 -8.93
CA GLY A 131 -12.85 -12.03 -10.18
C GLY A 131 -13.52 -13.39 -10.37
N VAL A 132 -14.48 -13.46 -11.30
CA VAL A 132 -15.15 -14.72 -11.66
C VAL A 132 -14.28 -15.46 -12.68
N ILE A 133 -13.87 -16.68 -12.30
CA ILE A 133 -13.43 -17.88 -13.07
C ILE A 133 -12.46 -17.64 -14.24
#